data_AF-Q1YHI8-F1
#
_entry.id   AF-Q1YHI8-F1
#
_cell.length_a   1.000
_cell.length_b   1.000
_cell.length_c   1.000
_cell.angle_alpha   90.00
_cell.angle_beta   90.00
_cell.angle_gamma   90.00
#
_symmetry.space_group_name_H-M   'P 1'
#
loop_
_entity.id
_entity.type
_entity.pdbx_description
1 polymer ?
#
loop_
_entity_poly.entity_id
_entity_poly.type
_entity_poly.pdbx_seq_one_letter_code
_entity_poly.pdbx_strand_id
1 'polypeptide(L)'
;MLVCHRLMMGDDMRRSARVLMTVLALGAMPMATPSFGAQGSQLAVAYNDQTDLDFRKGLQIRLSWTGDYAGAYDGQIAASSLRAIRDFQARHGMVADGVIDEAMLRLLIQKSDGAEAATGMALIDDAVTGQRVPLPMRLVEDLGPTDVGHLWRAADKTVEIETVRIAGTGQTLRGLFDVLSTPTPDRSVANAEFGGEWFTLDGNAGDHDYVMRFSAKGGDLRGFSVSYAKDRAKVMRPYVAVAGNLFEPFAGEPQAPLVASREPNAFSALLARSHTNGAFESRYAMASVDPKQPNLFEMPSPAPAKAAPAPVAQKPEFDMAGSGFVVSDDGWLLTNAHVVRACTSVLVGEQQVATKTILDTDNDLALVKVDGAVGEPLAMSVTKPRLGEDVLALGYPLRSILADSLNVTRGNVSSLLGLANDERYLQISAPVQPGNSGGPLVDLAGRVVGVVTAKLNAVAVADATGDIPQSINFAVRPDAAVAFLDRNAVAYETADASLPLESVPDATAAVKDSVLPIICVGR
;
A
#
# COMPACT_ATOMS: atom_id res chain seq x y z
N MET A 1 56.60 -36.24 -13.03
CA MET A 1 55.59 -36.64 -14.03
C MET A 1 54.94 -35.36 -14.54
N LEU A 2 55.53 -34.62 -15.49
CA LEU A 2 55.50 -34.82 -16.97
C LEU A 2 54.05 -34.83 -17.51
N VAL A 3 53.59 -34.02 -18.47
CA VAL A 3 54.25 -33.25 -19.54
C VAL A 3 53.26 -32.24 -20.17
N CYS A 4 53.75 -31.03 -20.48
CA CYS A 4 53.25 -30.12 -21.52
C CYS A 4 53.58 -30.65 -22.91
N HIS A 5 52.67 -30.55 -23.89
CA HIS A 5 53.04 -30.69 -25.31
C HIS A 5 52.68 -29.47 -26.14
N ARG A 6 53.70 -28.98 -26.84
CA ARG A 6 53.78 -27.86 -27.75
C ARG A 6 54.36 -28.42 -29.05
N LEU A 7 53.69 -28.22 -30.18
CA LEU A 7 54.13 -28.44 -31.57
C LEU A 7 53.24 -27.50 -32.40
N MET A 8 53.64 -26.34 -32.94
CA MET A 8 54.62 -25.99 -34.00
C MET A 8 54.35 -26.63 -35.39
N MET A 9 54.13 -25.73 -36.36
CA MET A 9 54.52 -25.70 -37.79
C MET A 9 53.53 -26.05 -38.93
N GLY A 10 53.57 -25.18 -39.95
CA GLY A 10 53.16 -25.37 -41.37
C GLY A 10 51.94 -24.51 -41.76
N ASP A 11 52.01 -23.26 -42.24
CA ASP A 11 52.71 -22.59 -43.35
C ASP A 11 52.02 -22.73 -44.74
N ASP A 12 51.79 -21.54 -45.31
CA ASP A 12 51.61 -21.16 -46.72
C ASP A 12 50.37 -21.63 -47.54
N MET A 13 49.46 -20.69 -47.89
CA MET A 13 49.16 -20.42 -49.31
C MET A 13 48.43 -19.08 -49.56
N ARG A 14 48.95 -18.41 -50.59
CA ARG A 14 48.77 -17.01 -51.02
C ARG A 14 47.55 -16.77 -51.92
N ARG A 15 47.12 -15.49 -51.98
CA ARG A 15 46.83 -14.60 -53.15
C ARG A 15 45.52 -13.81 -52.94
N SER A 16 45.55 -12.51 -52.65
CA SER A 16 45.84 -11.33 -53.52
C SER A 16 44.56 -10.63 -53.97
N ALA A 17 44.30 -9.40 -53.47
CA ALA A 17 44.05 -8.21 -54.28
C ALA A 17 43.93 -6.96 -53.39
N ARG A 18 44.70 -5.93 -53.77
CA ARG A 18 44.81 -4.60 -53.18
C ARG A 18 43.50 -3.80 -53.33
N VAL A 19 43.29 -2.78 -52.49
CA VAL A 19 43.19 -1.36 -52.89
C VAL A 19 43.07 -0.45 -51.64
N LEU A 20 44.08 0.43 -51.53
CA LEU A 20 44.11 1.82 -51.05
C LEU A 20 43.90 2.21 -49.57
N MET A 21 44.93 2.91 -49.08
CA MET A 21 44.97 3.76 -47.88
C MET A 21 43.90 4.86 -47.87
N THR A 22 43.36 5.15 -46.68
CA THR A 22 43.34 6.53 -46.15
C THR A 22 43.57 6.49 -44.63
N VAL A 23 44.55 7.26 -44.16
CA VAL A 23 44.91 7.43 -42.75
C VAL A 23 43.99 8.48 -42.11
N LEU A 24 43.48 8.20 -40.91
CA LEU A 24 43.18 9.24 -39.92
C LEU A 24 43.28 8.66 -38.51
N ALA A 25 44.20 9.23 -37.73
CA ALA A 25 44.38 8.97 -36.33
C ALA A 25 43.13 9.39 -35.55
N LEU A 26 42.60 8.49 -34.71
CA LEU A 26 41.81 8.86 -33.54
C LEU A 26 42.51 8.30 -32.30
N GLY A 27 42.79 9.22 -31.37
CA GLY A 27 43.44 8.93 -30.11
C GLY A 27 42.66 7.92 -29.28
N ALA A 28 43.41 7.17 -28.46
CA ALA A 28 42.84 6.35 -27.40
C ALA A 28 42.04 7.25 -26.45
N MET A 29 40.72 7.18 -26.51
CA MET A 29 39.86 7.69 -25.46
C MET A 29 40.01 6.76 -24.24
N PRO A 30 40.24 7.29 -23.02
CA PRO A 30 40.13 6.48 -21.82
C PRO A 30 38.67 6.03 -21.71
N MET A 31 38.44 4.71 -21.65
CA MET A 31 37.13 4.19 -21.30
C MET A 31 36.83 4.62 -19.86
N ALA A 32 35.91 5.56 -19.69
CA ALA A 32 35.35 5.89 -18.40
C ALA A 32 34.73 4.63 -17.81
N THR A 33 35.20 4.21 -16.65
CA THR A 33 34.50 3.21 -15.83
C THR A 33 33.10 3.76 -15.54
N PRO A 34 32.01 2.99 -15.75
CA PRO A 34 30.70 3.46 -15.36
C PRO A 34 30.72 3.75 -13.85
N SER A 35 30.32 4.96 -13.47
CA SER A 35 30.22 5.33 -12.08
C SER A 35 29.17 4.44 -11.40
N PHE A 36 29.44 3.97 -10.18
CA PHE A 36 28.50 3.17 -9.37
C PHE A 36 27.10 3.79 -9.23
N GLY A 37 26.95 5.11 -9.47
CA GLY A 37 25.67 5.80 -9.48
C GLY A 37 24.76 5.46 -10.67
N ALA A 38 25.33 5.16 -11.84
CA ALA A 38 24.54 4.90 -13.06
C ALA A 38 23.86 3.52 -13.06
N GLN A 39 24.47 2.51 -12.41
CA GLN A 39 23.88 1.18 -12.26
C GLN A 39 22.76 1.16 -11.20
N GLY A 40 22.91 1.93 -10.12
CA GLY A 40 21.89 2.04 -9.07
C GLY A 40 20.60 2.69 -9.55
N SER A 41 20.67 3.73 -10.40
CA SER A 41 19.46 4.36 -10.95
C SER A 41 18.72 3.46 -11.94
N GLN A 42 19.44 2.69 -12.76
CA GLN A 42 18.82 1.74 -13.69
C GLN A 42 18.15 0.58 -12.97
N LEU A 43 18.74 0.09 -11.87
CA LEU A 43 18.17 -1.01 -11.09
C LEU A 43 16.91 -0.60 -10.32
N ALA A 44 16.88 0.62 -9.76
CA ALA A 44 15.65 1.17 -9.16
C ALA A 44 14.51 1.28 -10.18
N VAL A 45 14.81 1.80 -11.38
CA VAL A 45 13.84 1.88 -12.48
C VAL A 45 13.34 0.48 -12.84
N ALA A 46 14.25 -0.49 -13.02
CA ALA A 46 13.89 -1.87 -13.32
C ALA A 46 12.93 -2.46 -12.27
N TYR A 47 13.18 -2.29 -10.97
CA TYR A 47 12.24 -2.76 -9.95
C TYR A 47 10.88 -2.07 -10.03
N ASN A 48 10.86 -0.75 -10.19
CA ASN A 48 9.58 -0.01 -10.24
C ASN A 48 8.76 -0.35 -11.49
N ASP A 49 9.42 -0.69 -12.60
CA ASP A 49 8.77 -1.00 -13.88
C ASP A 49 8.40 -2.49 -14.01
N GLN A 50 9.16 -3.39 -13.40
CA GLN A 50 9.07 -4.84 -13.66
C GLN A 50 8.46 -5.66 -12.52
N THR A 51 8.31 -5.11 -11.32
CA THR A 51 7.63 -5.79 -10.21
C THR A 51 6.35 -5.05 -9.86
N ASP A 52 5.35 -5.72 -9.30
CA ASP A 52 4.12 -5.05 -8.87
C ASP A 52 4.32 -4.21 -7.59
N LEU A 53 3.34 -3.34 -7.29
CA LEU A 53 3.39 -2.43 -6.15
C LEU A 53 3.39 -3.19 -4.81
N ASP A 54 2.62 -4.27 -4.71
CA ASP A 54 2.44 -5.03 -3.47
C ASP A 54 3.71 -5.80 -3.12
N PHE A 55 4.42 -6.35 -4.11
CA PHE A 55 5.77 -6.89 -3.96
C PHE A 55 6.70 -5.86 -3.33
N ARG A 56 6.74 -4.63 -3.87
CA ARG A 56 7.69 -3.60 -3.42
C ARG A 56 7.35 -3.10 -2.01
N LYS A 57 6.07 -2.97 -1.69
CA LYS A 57 5.60 -2.68 -0.31
C LYS A 57 5.94 -3.81 0.65
N GLY A 58 5.65 -5.05 0.28
CA GLY A 58 6.00 -6.24 1.05
C GLY A 58 7.50 -6.34 1.31
N LEU A 59 8.32 -6.05 0.30
CA LEU A 59 9.77 -5.97 0.42
C LEU A 59 10.21 -4.91 1.43
N GLN A 60 9.67 -3.68 1.34
CA GLN A 60 9.96 -2.61 2.30
C GLN A 60 9.57 -3.02 3.74
N ILE A 61 8.40 -3.63 3.92
CA ILE A 61 7.93 -4.14 5.22
C ILE A 61 8.89 -5.21 5.76
N ARG A 62 9.24 -6.21 4.95
CA ARG A 62 10.14 -7.30 5.38
C ARG A 62 11.54 -6.80 5.69
N LEU A 63 12.08 -5.86 4.90
CA LEU A 63 13.36 -5.20 5.19
C LEU A 63 13.29 -4.36 6.48
N SER A 64 12.13 -3.79 6.82
CA SER A 64 11.95 -3.14 8.13
C SER A 64 11.96 -4.13 9.28
N TRP A 65 11.32 -5.29 9.14
CA TRP A 65 11.36 -6.37 10.14
C TRP A 65 12.79 -6.91 10.38
N THR A 66 13.66 -6.85 9.38
CA THR A 66 15.08 -7.23 9.52
C THR A 66 15.99 -6.07 9.95
N GLY A 67 15.42 -4.87 10.11
CA GLY A 67 16.10 -3.66 10.58
C GLY A 67 16.93 -2.93 9.50
N ASP A 68 16.73 -3.23 8.22
CA ASP A 68 17.47 -2.63 7.10
C ASP A 68 16.76 -1.40 6.51
N TYR A 69 15.43 -1.32 6.64
CA TYR A 69 14.63 -0.26 6.02
C TYR A 69 13.82 0.54 7.04
N ALA A 70 13.89 1.88 6.92
CA ALA A 70 13.21 2.83 7.80
C ALA A 70 12.37 3.88 7.03
N GLY A 71 12.13 3.66 5.73
CA GLY A 71 11.32 4.56 4.90
C GLY A 71 9.83 4.21 4.92
N ALA A 72 9.05 4.93 4.11
CA ALA A 72 7.63 4.67 3.93
C ALA A 72 7.37 3.38 3.13
N TYR A 73 6.25 2.73 3.39
CA TYR A 73 5.79 1.54 2.63
C TYR A 73 4.96 1.96 1.41
N ASP A 74 5.55 2.82 0.59
CA ASP A 74 4.94 3.38 -0.63
C ASP A 74 5.12 2.49 -1.86
N GLY A 75 5.96 1.46 -1.74
CA GLY A 75 6.37 0.58 -2.83
C GLY A 75 7.31 1.26 -3.83
N GLN A 76 7.75 2.50 -3.62
CA GLN A 76 8.71 3.14 -4.50
C GLN A 76 10.12 2.67 -4.17
N ILE A 77 10.76 1.97 -5.10
CA ILE A 77 12.15 1.55 -4.95
C ILE A 77 13.05 2.72 -5.30
N ALA A 78 13.46 3.44 -4.26
CA ALA A 78 14.38 4.57 -4.32
C ALA A 78 15.77 4.19 -3.79
N ALA A 79 16.67 5.17 -3.72
CA ALA A 79 18.03 4.97 -3.20
C ALA A 79 18.05 4.39 -1.77
N SER A 80 17.06 4.70 -0.93
CA SER A 80 16.90 4.15 0.42
C SER A 80 16.58 2.66 0.38
N SER A 81 15.64 2.23 -0.47
CA SER A 81 15.26 0.82 -0.63
C SER A 81 16.43 0.00 -1.20
N LEU A 82 17.13 0.51 -2.21
CA LEU A 82 18.33 -0.16 -2.76
C LEU A 82 19.47 -0.26 -1.75
N ARG A 83 19.63 0.75 -0.88
CA ARG A 83 20.59 0.67 0.22
C ARG A 83 20.22 -0.44 1.19
N ALA A 84 18.96 -0.49 1.63
CA ALA A 84 18.47 -1.53 2.54
C ALA A 84 18.66 -2.95 1.98
N ILE A 85 18.39 -3.16 0.68
CA ILE A 85 18.63 -4.43 0.00
C ILE A 85 20.12 -4.82 0.09
N ARG A 86 21.02 -3.88 -0.24
CA ARG A 86 22.47 -4.14 -0.21
C ARG A 86 23.00 -4.36 1.19
N ASP A 87 22.48 -3.63 2.16
CA ASP A 87 22.84 -3.77 3.57
C ASP A 87 22.41 -5.16 4.07
N PHE A 88 21.19 -5.61 3.73
CA PHE A 88 20.72 -6.96 4.04
C PHE A 88 21.63 -8.02 3.39
N GLN A 89 21.91 -7.90 2.09
CA GLN A 89 22.81 -8.80 1.37
C GLN A 89 24.19 -8.88 2.05
N ALA A 90 24.80 -7.73 2.35
CA ALA A 90 26.11 -7.65 2.99
C ALA A 90 26.12 -8.30 4.38
N ARG A 91 25.10 -8.02 5.21
CA ARG A 91 24.98 -8.59 6.57
C ARG A 91 24.83 -10.11 6.56
N HIS A 92 24.34 -10.68 5.47
CA HIS A 92 24.11 -12.11 5.32
C HIS A 92 25.12 -12.81 4.39
N GLY A 93 26.24 -12.14 4.04
CA GLY A 93 27.33 -12.73 3.28
C GLY A 93 27.03 -12.95 1.79
N MET A 94 26.01 -12.27 1.26
CA MET A 94 25.66 -12.25 -0.15
C MET A 94 26.43 -11.15 -0.89
N VAL A 95 26.41 -11.19 -2.23
CA VAL A 95 26.95 -10.09 -3.04
C VAL A 95 26.02 -8.87 -2.88
N ALA A 96 26.55 -7.76 -2.40
CA ALA A 96 25.79 -6.53 -2.13
C ALA A 96 25.56 -5.68 -3.39
N ASP A 97 25.02 -6.27 -4.45
CA ASP A 97 24.77 -5.61 -5.73
C ASP A 97 23.39 -4.91 -5.81
N GLY A 98 22.46 -5.28 -4.94
CA GLY A 98 21.08 -4.81 -4.93
C GLY A 98 20.12 -5.67 -5.78
N VAL A 99 20.60 -6.77 -6.37
CA VAL A 99 19.78 -7.71 -7.13
C VAL A 99 19.12 -8.72 -6.19
N ILE A 100 17.80 -8.77 -6.17
CA ILE A 100 17.02 -9.68 -5.33
C ILE A 100 16.90 -11.00 -6.09
N ASP A 101 17.67 -11.99 -5.66
CA ASP A 101 17.55 -13.36 -6.13
C ASP A 101 16.72 -14.22 -5.15
N GLU A 102 16.47 -15.46 -5.56
CA GLU A 102 15.67 -16.41 -4.78
C GLU A 102 16.29 -16.71 -3.40
N ALA A 103 17.62 -16.74 -3.30
CA ALA A 103 18.32 -17.01 -2.05
C ALA A 103 18.14 -15.86 -1.05
N MET A 104 18.24 -14.61 -1.52
CA MET A 104 17.97 -13.42 -0.73
C MET A 104 16.52 -13.40 -0.26
N LEU A 105 15.56 -13.62 -1.17
CA LEU A 105 14.14 -13.53 -0.85
C LEU A 105 13.72 -14.57 0.20
N ARG A 106 14.14 -15.83 0.04
CA ARG A 106 13.86 -16.89 1.04
C ARG A 106 14.44 -16.56 2.41
N LEU A 107 15.66 -16.03 2.47
CA LEU A 107 16.28 -15.64 3.74
C LEU A 107 15.57 -14.45 4.38
N LEU A 108 15.22 -13.44 3.58
CA LEU A 108 14.49 -12.26 4.04
C LEU A 108 13.14 -12.65 4.63
N ILE A 109 12.38 -13.52 3.95
CA ILE A 109 11.10 -14.06 4.45
C ILE A 109 11.33 -14.77 5.79
N GLN A 110 12.24 -15.74 5.86
CA GLN A 110 12.53 -16.47 7.10
C GLN A 110 12.89 -15.54 8.28
N LYS A 111 13.73 -14.52 8.03
CA LYS A 111 14.18 -13.59 9.09
C LYS A 111 13.07 -12.64 9.52
N SER A 112 12.30 -12.11 8.56
CA SER A 112 11.19 -11.21 8.85
C SER A 112 10.05 -11.93 9.58
N ASP A 113 9.64 -13.11 9.13
CA ASP A 113 8.60 -13.92 9.80
C ASP A 113 9.01 -14.26 11.23
N GLY A 114 10.28 -14.62 11.45
CA GLY A 114 10.80 -14.88 12.79
C GLY A 114 10.77 -13.65 13.70
N ALA A 115 11.06 -12.46 13.17
CA ALA A 115 11.00 -11.21 13.91
C ALA A 115 9.55 -10.81 14.24
N GLU A 116 8.64 -10.91 13.27
CA GLU A 116 7.22 -10.64 13.45
C GLU A 116 6.58 -11.61 14.46
N ALA A 117 6.82 -12.92 14.30
CA ALA A 117 6.28 -13.95 15.17
C ALA A 117 6.74 -13.81 16.63
N ALA A 118 7.94 -13.26 16.87
CA ALA A 118 8.45 -12.97 18.21
C ALA A 118 7.63 -11.90 18.95
N THR A 119 6.95 -11.02 18.20
CA THR A 119 6.08 -9.98 18.76
C THR A 119 4.62 -10.43 18.81
N GLY A 120 4.21 -11.33 17.91
CA GLY A 120 2.81 -11.68 17.72
C GLY A 120 1.97 -10.46 17.33
N MET A 121 2.51 -9.63 16.42
CA MET A 121 1.87 -8.40 15.99
C MET A 121 0.47 -8.68 15.45
N ALA A 122 -0.51 -7.90 15.90
CA ALA A 122 -1.86 -7.89 15.36
C ALA A 122 -2.33 -6.44 15.16
N LEU A 123 -3.09 -6.19 14.10
CA LEU A 123 -3.79 -4.91 13.93
C LEU A 123 -5.04 -4.89 14.80
N ILE A 124 -5.09 -3.98 15.76
CA ILE A 124 -6.18 -3.86 16.73
C ILE A 124 -6.95 -2.56 16.49
N ASP A 125 -8.26 -2.69 16.33
CA ASP A 125 -9.19 -1.55 16.31
C ASP A 125 -9.48 -1.10 17.74
N ASP A 126 -8.82 -0.03 18.19
CA ASP A 126 -9.02 0.58 19.50
C ASP A 126 -10.25 1.50 19.47
N ALA A 127 -11.41 0.94 19.79
CA ALA A 127 -12.67 1.68 19.85
C ALA A 127 -12.66 2.85 20.86
N VAL A 128 -11.75 2.83 21.85
CA VAL A 128 -11.63 3.91 22.85
C VAL A 128 -11.17 5.20 22.18
N THR A 129 -10.20 5.10 21.27
CA THR A 129 -9.61 6.25 20.58
C THR A 129 -10.00 6.35 19.11
N GLY A 130 -10.66 5.34 18.55
CA GLY A 130 -11.02 5.26 17.13
C GLY A 130 -9.80 5.03 16.21
N GLN A 131 -8.72 4.46 16.75
CA GLN A 131 -7.46 4.21 16.05
C GLN A 131 -7.35 2.73 15.67
N ARG A 132 -6.67 2.41 14.57
CA ARG A 132 -6.16 1.05 14.33
C ARG A 132 -4.65 1.03 14.54
N VAL A 133 -4.22 0.21 15.48
CA VAL A 133 -2.82 0.20 15.97
C VAL A 133 -2.26 -1.22 15.90
N PRO A 134 -1.06 -1.40 15.32
CA PRO A 134 -0.32 -2.66 15.42
C PRO A 134 0.14 -2.88 16.86
N LEU A 135 -0.24 -3.99 17.50
CA LEU A 135 0.11 -4.33 18.89
C LEU A 135 0.84 -5.68 18.97
N PRO A 136 1.92 -5.79 19.77
CA PRO A 136 2.72 -7.01 19.90
C PRO A 136 2.10 -7.92 20.95
N MET A 137 1.02 -8.61 20.58
CA MET A 137 0.14 -9.33 21.52
C MET A 137 0.80 -10.49 22.29
N ARG A 138 2.03 -10.89 21.93
CA ARG A 138 2.82 -11.84 22.76
C ARG A 138 3.56 -11.19 23.91
N LEU A 139 3.78 -9.87 23.84
CA LEU A 139 4.62 -9.14 24.77
C LEU A 139 3.81 -8.35 25.80
N VAL A 140 2.61 -7.92 25.43
CA VAL A 140 1.81 -7.01 26.25
C VAL A 140 0.44 -7.59 26.57
N GLU A 141 -0.08 -7.22 27.74
CA GLU A 141 -1.43 -7.48 28.19
C GLU A 141 -2.26 -6.19 28.09
N ASP A 142 -3.56 -6.35 27.83
CA ASP A 142 -4.51 -5.25 27.81
C ASP A 142 -4.86 -4.83 29.25
N LEU A 143 -4.54 -3.57 29.59
CA LEU A 143 -4.84 -2.96 30.89
C LEU A 143 -6.06 -2.03 30.85
N GLY A 144 -6.71 -1.91 29.69
CA GLY A 144 -7.94 -1.17 29.50
C GLY A 144 -7.79 0.33 29.29
N PRO A 145 -8.94 1.04 29.25
CA PRO A 145 -8.99 2.47 28.98
C PRO A 145 -8.24 3.30 30.03
N THR A 146 -7.63 4.39 29.57
CA THR A 146 -7.02 5.44 30.38
C THR A 146 -7.77 6.76 30.19
N ASP A 147 -7.40 7.78 30.97
CA ASP A 147 -7.94 9.12 30.84
C ASP A 147 -7.71 9.77 29.45
N VAL A 148 -6.73 9.27 28.69
CA VAL A 148 -6.36 9.77 27.35
C VAL A 148 -6.47 8.75 26.23
N GLY A 149 -6.68 7.47 26.52
CA GLY A 149 -6.86 6.44 25.49
C GLY A 149 -6.88 5.04 26.08
N HIS A 150 -5.93 4.19 25.71
CA HIS A 150 -5.94 2.78 26.06
C HIS A 150 -4.51 2.26 26.29
N LEU A 151 -4.29 1.51 27.36
CA LEU A 151 -2.98 1.04 27.79
C LEU A 151 -2.81 -0.48 27.61
N TRP A 152 -1.70 -0.86 26.98
CA TRP A 152 -1.17 -2.22 26.99
C TRP A 152 0.23 -2.23 27.61
N ARG A 153 0.53 -3.25 28.42
CA ARG A 153 1.82 -3.33 29.09
C ARG A 153 2.27 -4.78 29.30
N ALA A 154 3.56 -5.02 29.19
CA ALA A 154 4.16 -6.28 29.62
C ALA A 154 4.07 -6.43 31.15
N ALA A 155 3.84 -7.65 31.65
CA ALA A 155 3.78 -7.92 33.08
C ALA A 155 5.08 -7.53 33.84
N ASP A 156 6.23 -7.63 33.17
CA ASP A 156 7.55 -7.23 33.68
C ASP A 156 7.85 -5.73 33.49
N LYS A 157 6.90 -4.96 32.94
CA LYS A 157 6.98 -3.52 32.63
C LYS A 157 8.06 -3.15 31.61
N THR A 158 8.66 -4.12 30.91
CA THR A 158 9.71 -3.85 29.92
C THR A 158 9.18 -3.35 28.57
N VAL A 159 7.86 -3.40 28.35
CA VAL A 159 7.19 -2.85 27.17
C VAL A 159 5.87 -2.21 27.61
N GLU A 160 5.60 -1.01 27.11
CA GLU A 160 4.37 -0.26 27.31
C GLU A 160 3.93 0.36 25.99
N ILE A 161 2.64 0.29 25.68
CA ILE A 161 2.03 0.96 24.54
C ILE A 161 0.76 1.65 25.03
N GLU A 162 0.65 2.95 24.79
CA GLU A 162 -0.55 3.71 25.11
C GLU A 162 -1.05 4.43 23.87
N THR A 163 -2.30 4.19 23.48
CA THR A 163 -3.01 5.03 22.52
C THR A 163 -3.49 6.30 23.21
N VAL A 164 -3.53 7.38 22.45
CA VAL A 164 -3.81 8.72 22.94
C VAL A 164 -4.76 9.40 21.97
N ARG A 165 -5.82 10.00 22.49
CA ARG A 165 -6.70 10.89 21.75
C ARG A 165 -6.95 12.17 22.53
N ILE A 166 -6.80 13.29 21.85
CA ILE A 166 -7.01 14.63 22.38
C ILE A 166 -7.96 15.36 21.44
N ALA A 167 -9.17 15.67 21.90
CA ALA A 167 -10.18 16.36 21.12
C ALA A 167 -10.92 17.39 21.99
N GLY A 168 -11.32 18.52 21.39
CA GLY A 168 -12.14 19.53 22.05
C GLY A 168 -11.44 20.35 23.14
N THR A 169 -10.11 20.31 23.22
CA THR A 169 -9.30 21.04 24.23
C THR A 169 -8.71 22.35 23.70
N GLY A 170 -8.81 22.62 22.40
CA GLY A 170 -8.09 23.72 21.72
C GLY A 170 -6.61 23.42 21.49
N GLN A 171 -6.13 22.23 21.86
CA GLN A 171 -4.76 21.80 21.63
C GLN A 171 -4.51 21.56 20.14
N THR A 172 -3.38 22.06 19.64
CA THR A 172 -2.94 21.84 18.26
C THR A 172 -1.87 20.76 18.22
N LEU A 173 -1.77 20.06 17.09
CA LEU A 173 -0.71 19.07 16.86
C LEU A 173 0.68 19.69 17.01
N ARG A 174 0.86 20.93 16.51
CA ARG A 174 2.11 21.67 16.64
C ARG A 174 2.45 21.98 18.09
N GLY A 175 1.48 22.45 18.88
CA GLY A 175 1.70 22.72 20.31
C GLY A 175 2.05 21.45 21.08
N LEU A 176 1.39 20.33 20.77
CA LEU A 176 1.75 19.02 21.35
C LEU A 176 3.19 18.61 20.98
N PHE A 177 3.57 18.79 19.72
CA PHE A 177 4.94 18.53 19.26
C PHE A 177 5.99 19.39 19.96
N ASP A 178 5.78 20.69 20.10
CA ASP A 178 6.73 21.62 20.73
C ASP A 178 6.98 21.24 22.21
N VAL A 179 5.92 20.82 22.90
CA VAL A 179 6.01 20.33 24.29
C VAL A 179 6.77 18.99 24.37
N LEU A 180 6.43 18.02 23.52
CA LEU A 180 7.00 16.67 23.58
C LEU A 180 8.43 16.59 23.04
N SER A 181 8.81 17.48 22.11
CA SER A 181 10.17 17.55 21.57
C SER A 181 11.16 18.29 22.48
N THR A 182 10.68 18.91 23.57
CA THR A 182 11.56 19.55 24.56
C THR A 182 12.12 18.48 25.53
N PRO A 183 13.46 18.31 25.63
CA PRO A 183 14.06 17.41 26.60
C PRO A 183 13.81 17.86 28.04
N THR A 184 13.81 16.91 28.99
CA THR A 184 13.73 17.16 30.43
C THR A 184 14.87 16.43 31.16
N PRO A 185 15.10 16.68 32.47
CA PRO A 185 16.17 16.01 33.20
C PRO A 185 16.14 14.48 33.12
N ASP A 186 14.94 13.91 33.03
CA ASP A 186 14.71 12.46 33.02
C ASP A 186 14.43 11.89 31.60
N ARG A 187 14.32 12.76 30.57
CA ARG A 187 14.01 12.38 29.18
C ARG A 187 14.84 13.15 28.16
N SER A 188 15.59 12.42 27.33
CA SER A 188 16.19 12.97 26.12
C SER A 188 15.28 12.78 24.89
N VAL A 189 15.44 13.65 23.91
CA VAL A 189 14.81 13.54 22.58
C VAL A 189 15.95 13.36 21.58
N ALA A 190 15.97 12.22 20.89
CA ALA A 190 16.99 11.87 19.91
C ALA A 190 16.61 12.37 18.51
N ASN A 191 15.37 12.10 18.09
CA ASN A 191 14.82 12.63 16.85
C ASN A 191 13.41 13.18 17.07
N ALA A 192 13.06 14.21 16.32
CA ALA A 192 11.73 14.80 16.32
C ALA A 192 11.45 15.38 14.93
N GLU A 193 10.40 14.91 14.28
CA GLU A 193 10.00 15.31 12.94
C GLU A 193 8.53 15.72 12.93
N PHE A 194 8.26 16.89 12.36
CA PHE A 194 6.91 17.45 12.22
C PHE A 194 6.56 17.59 10.75
N GLY A 195 5.56 16.85 10.29
CA GLY A 195 5.10 16.79 8.90
C GLY A 195 3.84 17.60 8.59
N GLY A 196 3.45 18.54 9.45
CA GLY A 196 2.24 19.35 9.29
C GLY A 196 1.03 18.73 9.97
N GLU A 197 0.51 17.63 9.42
CA GLU A 197 -0.66 16.89 9.95
C GLU A 197 -0.27 15.65 10.76
N TRP A 198 1.03 15.39 10.92
CA TRP A 198 1.58 14.32 11.73
C TRP A 198 2.92 14.72 12.35
N PHE A 199 3.33 14.02 13.40
CA PHE A 199 4.70 14.05 13.88
C PHE A 199 5.15 12.67 14.37
N THR A 200 6.46 12.46 14.36
CA THR A 200 7.11 11.36 15.07
C THR A 200 8.22 11.92 15.95
N LEU A 201 8.45 11.31 17.10
CA LEU A 201 9.61 11.62 17.94
C LEU A 201 10.05 10.39 18.71
N ASP A 202 11.35 10.29 18.95
CA ASP A 202 11.95 9.20 19.71
C ASP A 202 13.07 9.71 20.61
N GLY A 203 13.37 8.94 21.64
CA GLY A 203 14.43 9.27 22.57
C GLY A 203 14.57 8.24 23.67
N ASN A 204 15.20 8.65 24.76
CA ASN A 204 15.40 7.81 25.93
C ASN A 204 14.81 8.45 27.19
N ALA A 205 14.15 7.66 28.01
CA ALA A 205 13.68 8.02 29.34
C ALA A 205 14.17 6.95 30.32
N GLY A 206 15.18 7.28 31.13
CA GLY A 206 15.84 6.31 32.02
C GLY A 206 16.41 5.08 31.30
N ASP A 207 15.96 3.89 31.69
CA ASP A 207 16.35 2.60 31.10
C ASP A 207 15.50 2.19 29.88
N HIS A 208 14.55 3.03 29.46
CA HIS A 208 13.66 2.77 28.33
C HIS A 208 13.94 3.67 27.13
N ASP A 209 13.92 3.09 25.94
CA ASP A 209 13.75 3.85 24.70
C ASP A 209 12.24 4.12 24.51
N TYR A 210 11.88 5.23 23.87
CA TYR A 210 10.48 5.52 23.55
C TYR A 210 10.33 6.10 22.15
N VAL A 211 9.16 5.87 21.56
CA VAL A 211 8.73 6.44 20.29
C VAL A 211 7.29 6.90 20.42
N MET A 212 6.96 8.04 19.81
CA MET A 212 5.61 8.55 19.71
C MET A 212 5.30 8.94 18.28
N ARG A 213 4.07 8.67 17.87
CA ARG A 213 3.54 9.10 16.57
C ARG A 213 2.14 9.64 16.77
N PHE A 214 1.88 10.83 16.22
CA PHE A 214 0.60 11.49 16.30
C PHE A 214 0.19 12.04 14.94
N SER A 215 -1.12 12.19 14.75
CA SER A 215 -1.73 12.82 13.59
C SER A 215 -2.93 13.66 14.00
N ALA A 216 -3.32 14.60 13.15
CA ALA A 216 -4.46 15.47 13.35
C ALA A 216 -5.47 15.37 12.21
N LYS A 217 -6.76 15.51 12.55
CA LYS A 217 -7.85 15.73 11.59
C LYS A 217 -8.90 16.61 12.24
N GLY A 218 -9.09 17.84 11.74
CA GLY A 218 -10.15 18.74 12.20
C GLY A 218 -10.09 19.10 13.70
N GLY A 219 -8.90 19.11 14.31
CA GLY A 219 -8.72 19.37 15.75
C GLY A 219 -8.88 18.16 16.67
N ASP A 220 -9.13 16.97 16.12
CA ASP A 220 -8.99 15.67 16.80
C ASP A 220 -7.54 15.19 16.58
N LEU A 221 -6.77 15.07 17.67
CA LEU A 221 -5.40 14.55 17.65
C LEU A 221 -5.42 13.11 18.13
N ARG A 222 -4.83 12.20 17.36
CA ARG A 222 -4.75 10.79 17.68
C ARG A 222 -3.32 10.30 17.49
N GLY A 223 -2.87 9.46 18.39
CA GLY A 223 -1.53 8.91 18.33
C GLY A 223 -1.35 7.74 19.27
N PHE A 224 -0.14 7.22 19.27
CA PHE A 224 0.30 6.23 20.23
C PHE A 224 1.72 6.53 20.69
N SER A 225 2.04 5.99 21.85
CA SER A 225 3.39 5.93 22.38
C SER A 225 3.79 4.48 22.59
N VAL A 226 5.05 4.17 22.34
CA VAL A 226 5.69 2.89 22.69
C VAL A 226 6.87 3.22 23.57
N SER A 227 6.98 2.55 24.71
CA SER A 227 8.17 2.55 25.54
C SER A 227 8.65 1.12 25.73
N TYR A 228 9.96 0.92 25.67
CA TYR A 228 10.54 -0.41 25.85
C TYR A 228 11.94 -0.34 26.49
N ALA A 229 12.23 -1.29 27.37
CA ALA A 229 13.53 -1.40 28.01
C ALA A 229 14.63 -1.60 26.96
N LYS A 230 15.82 -1.03 27.21
CA LYS A 230 16.96 -1.08 26.28
C LYS A 230 17.40 -2.51 25.92
N ASP A 231 17.20 -3.48 26.81
CA ASP A 231 17.49 -4.90 26.56
C ASP A 231 16.48 -5.57 25.62
N ARG A 232 15.27 -5.00 25.46
CA ARG A 232 14.26 -5.41 24.48
C ARG A 232 14.46 -4.78 23.09
N ALA A 233 15.42 -3.86 22.93
CA ALA A 233 15.61 -3.09 21.69
C ALA A 233 15.76 -3.96 20.43
N LYS A 234 16.37 -5.15 20.54
CA LYS A 234 16.53 -6.07 19.41
C LYS A 234 15.19 -6.54 18.82
N VAL A 235 14.18 -6.75 19.67
CA VAL A 235 12.84 -7.18 19.27
C VAL A 235 11.96 -5.97 18.96
N MET A 236 12.09 -4.90 19.75
CA MET A 236 11.18 -3.76 19.68
C MET A 236 11.50 -2.77 18.57
N ARG A 237 12.77 -2.56 18.18
CA ARG A 237 13.10 -1.59 17.11
C ARG A 237 12.46 -1.93 15.76
N PRO A 238 12.53 -3.18 15.25
CA PRO A 238 11.81 -3.53 14.04
C PRO A 238 10.31 -3.37 14.17
N TYR A 239 9.73 -3.81 15.30
CA TYR A 239 8.31 -3.63 15.59
C TYR A 239 7.89 -2.15 15.54
N VAL A 240 8.62 -1.25 16.18
CA VAL A 240 8.25 0.17 16.21
C VAL A 240 8.32 0.81 14.82
N ALA A 241 9.31 0.43 14.00
CA ALA A 241 9.41 0.91 12.62
C ALA A 241 8.20 0.47 11.77
N VAL A 242 7.79 -0.78 11.91
CA VAL A 242 6.61 -1.34 11.23
C VAL A 242 5.32 -0.73 11.79
N ALA A 243 5.20 -0.64 13.11
CA ALA A 243 4.03 -0.12 13.79
C ALA A 243 3.76 1.34 13.42
N GLY A 244 4.81 2.17 13.33
CA GLY A 244 4.70 3.56 12.90
C GLY A 244 4.17 3.73 11.49
N ASN A 245 4.48 2.81 10.57
CA ASN A 245 4.02 2.88 9.18
C ASN A 245 2.61 2.29 8.97
N LEU A 246 2.24 1.25 9.72
CA LEU A 246 0.93 0.59 9.60
C LEU A 246 -0.16 1.21 10.49
N PHE A 247 0.19 2.20 11.30
CA PHE A 247 -0.74 2.92 12.17
C PHE A 247 -1.77 3.74 11.37
N GLU A 248 -3.05 3.52 11.64
CA GLU A 248 -4.16 4.29 11.07
C GLU A 248 -4.84 5.13 12.18
N PRO A 249 -4.52 6.43 12.29
CA PRO A 249 -5.00 7.28 13.39
C PRO A 249 -6.53 7.48 13.38
N PHE A 250 -7.19 7.44 12.23
CA PHE A 250 -8.62 7.73 12.09
C PHE A 250 -9.37 6.57 11.44
N ALA A 251 -9.15 5.34 11.94
CA ALA A 251 -9.75 4.12 11.40
C ALA A 251 -11.24 3.94 11.75
N GLY A 252 -11.72 4.60 12.81
CA GLY A 252 -13.13 4.54 13.21
C GLY A 252 -13.55 5.67 14.15
N GLU A 253 -14.84 5.65 14.50
CA GLU A 253 -15.42 6.58 15.46
C GLU A 253 -15.06 6.20 16.89
N PRO A 254 -14.55 7.15 17.70
CA PRO A 254 -14.16 6.91 19.08
C PRO A 254 -15.40 6.84 19.99
N GLN A 255 -15.32 6.02 21.04
CA GLN A 255 -16.34 6.02 22.09
C GLN A 255 -16.32 7.33 22.91
N ALA A 256 -17.49 7.76 23.39
CA ALA A 256 -17.76 9.07 23.99
C ALA A 256 -16.99 9.34 25.31
N PRO A 257 -16.76 10.62 25.64
CA PRO A 257 -15.46 11.29 25.57
C PRO A 257 -14.45 10.86 26.65
N LEU A 258 -13.17 10.81 26.25
CA LEU A 258 -12.02 10.67 27.14
C LEU A 258 -11.92 11.88 28.09
N VAL A 259 -11.52 11.62 29.33
CA VAL A 259 -11.61 12.53 30.49
C VAL A 259 -10.93 13.90 30.26
N ALA A 260 -10.00 13.98 29.31
CA ALA A 260 -9.34 15.23 28.90
C ALA A 260 -10.28 16.33 28.35
N SER A 261 -11.54 16.02 28.02
CA SER A 261 -12.48 17.01 27.45
C SER A 261 -13.24 17.87 28.49
N ARG A 262 -12.94 17.75 29.79
CA ARG A 262 -13.78 18.36 30.86
C ARG A 262 -13.09 19.41 31.76
N GLU A 263 -11.77 19.62 31.67
CA GLU A 263 -11.06 20.65 32.45
C GLU A 263 -10.28 21.62 31.54
N PRO A 264 -10.30 22.94 31.80
CA PRO A 264 -9.30 23.84 31.21
C PRO A 264 -7.91 23.35 31.63
N ASN A 265 -7.00 23.13 30.68
CA ASN A 265 -5.68 22.52 30.92
C ASN A 265 -5.71 21.04 31.34
N ALA A 266 -6.74 20.27 30.96
CA ALA A 266 -6.84 18.86 31.31
C ALA A 266 -5.57 18.05 30.96
N PHE A 267 -4.86 18.41 29.89
CA PHE A 267 -3.58 17.78 29.54
C PHE A 267 -2.48 18.09 30.56
N SER A 268 -2.30 19.36 30.94
CA SER A 268 -1.37 19.74 32.02
C SER A 268 -1.77 19.14 33.37
N ALA A 269 -3.07 19.00 33.64
CA ALA A 269 -3.58 18.33 34.84
C ALA A 269 -3.36 16.82 34.80
N LEU A 270 -3.47 16.18 33.64
CA LEU A 270 -3.18 14.77 33.42
C LEU A 270 -1.68 14.47 33.60
N LEU A 271 -0.84 15.33 33.03
CA LEU A 271 0.62 15.30 33.22
C LEU A 271 0.98 15.53 34.69
N ALA A 272 0.33 16.48 35.38
CA ALA A 272 0.56 16.77 36.79
C ALA A 272 0.06 15.66 37.74
N ARG A 273 -1.05 14.97 37.42
CA ARG A 273 -1.58 13.83 38.18
C ARG A 273 -0.63 12.62 38.13
N SER A 274 0.19 12.51 37.08
CA SER A 274 1.27 11.53 37.00
C SER A 274 2.37 11.74 38.07
N HIS A 275 2.44 12.90 38.71
CA HIS A 275 3.48 13.22 39.71
C HIS A 275 3.02 13.07 41.18
N THR A 276 1.72 13.01 41.48
CA THR A 276 1.21 13.21 42.85
C THR A 276 0.66 11.98 43.57
N ASN A 277 0.31 10.91 42.84
CA ASN A 277 -0.21 9.68 43.44
C ASN A 277 0.79 8.54 43.24
N GLY A 278 1.63 8.28 44.25
CA GLY A 278 2.65 7.22 44.30
C GLY A 278 2.15 5.77 44.21
N ALA A 279 1.05 5.52 43.51
CA ALA A 279 0.47 4.21 43.21
C ALA A 279 0.21 3.98 41.70
N PHE A 280 0.51 4.96 40.82
CA PHE A 280 0.68 4.72 39.39
C PHE A 280 2.17 4.81 39.06
N GLU A 281 2.83 3.66 39.04
CA GLU A 281 4.22 3.58 38.59
C GLU A 281 4.36 4.13 37.16
N SER A 282 5.14 5.21 37.05
CA SER A 282 5.68 5.87 35.85
C SER A 282 5.11 5.39 34.51
N ARG A 283 4.17 6.14 33.92
CA ARG A 283 3.87 6.01 32.48
C ARG A 283 5.07 6.53 31.69
N TYR A 284 5.80 5.68 31.00
CA TYR A 284 7.19 6.00 30.64
C TYR A 284 7.32 7.04 29.52
N ALA A 285 6.37 7.07 28.58
CA ALA A 285 6.44 7.97 27.43
C ALA A 285 5.77 9.33 27.69
N MET A 286 4.54 9.36 28.22
CA MET A 286 3.80 10.62 28.42
C MET A 286 4.14 11.38 29.71
N ALA A 287 4.78 10.77 30.72
CA ALA A 287 4.86 11.33 32.08
C ALA A 287 6.01 12.32 32.38
N SER A 288 6.62 12.96 31.38
CA SER A 288 7.83 13.77 31.60
C SER A 288 7.76 15.19 31.06
N VAL A 289 6.55 15.75 30.89
CA VAL A 289 6.38 17.17 30.55
C VAL A 289 6.49 18.03 31.81
N ASP A 290 7.34 19.06 31.78
CA ASP A 290 7.46 20.00 32.90
C ASP A 290 6.14 20.77 33.10
N PRO A 291 5.46 20.63 34.26
CA PRO A 291 4.20 21.32 34.54
C PRO A 291 4.33 22.85 34.61
N LYS A 292 5.56 23.39 34.60
CA LYS A 292 5.85 24.83 34.54
C LYS A 292 6.01 25.36 33.12
N GLN A 293 5.96 24.51 32.09
CA GLN A 293 5.97 25.01 30.71
C GLN A 293 4.74 25.90 30.51
N PRO A 294 4.93 27.10 29.93
CA PRO A 294 3.82 28.01 29.71
C PRO A 294 2.77 27.31 28.85
N ASN A 295 1.52 27.41 29.26
CA ASN A 295 0.38 27.18 28.40
C ASN A 295 0.53 28.07 27.16
N LEU A 296 1.06 27.54 26.05
CA LEU A 296 1.06 28.22 24.74
C LEU A 296 -0.37 28.29 24.14
N PHE A 297 -1.41 28.10 24.97
CA PHE A 297 -2.83 27.91 24.64
C PHE A 297 -3.60 29.22 24.42
N GLU A 298 -2.94 30.27 23.97
CA GLU A 298 -3.62 31.44 23.43
C GLU A 298 -3.14 31.64 22.00
N MET A 299 -3.91 31.12 21.03
CA MET A 299 -3.86 31.75 19.71
C MET A 299 -4.35 33.19 19.86
N PRO A 300 -3.72 34.17 19.21
CA PRO A 300 -4.27 35.52 19.16
C PRO A 300 -5.69 35.44 18.57
N SER A 301 -6.62 36.11 19.24
CA SER A 301 -8.01 36.27 18.80
C SER A 301 -8.04 36.60 17.29
N PRO A 302 -8.84 35.89 16.47
CA PRO A 302 -8.89 36.19 15.05
C PRO A 302 -9.40 37.62 14.87
N ALA A 303 -8.61 38.45 14.21
CA ALA A 303 -9.04 39.77 13.75
C ALA A 303 -10.36 39.62 12.97
N PRO A 304 -11.28 40.60 13.05
CA PRO A 304 -12.61 40.47 12.46
C PRO A 304 -12.49 40.16 10.97
N ALA A 305 -13.02 38.99 10.58
CA ALA A 305 -12.97 38.48 9.23
C ALA A 305 -13.58 39.50 8.26
N LYS A 306 -12.78 39.98 7.31
CA LYS A 306 -13.32 40.46 6.04
C LYS A 306 -14.03 39.27 5.39
N ALA A 307 -15.30 39.49 5.01
CA ALA A 307 -16.18 38.47 4.45
C ALA A 307 -15.45 37.62 3.39
N ALA A 308 -15.30 36.33 3.67
CA ALA A 308 -14.90 35.35 2.68
C ALA A 308 -16.07 35.10 1.72
N PRO A 309 -15.80 34.88 0.42
CA PRO A 309 -16.84 34.49 -0.52
C PRO A 309 -17.38 33.10 -0.15
N ALA A 310 -18.64 32.86 -0.53
CA ALA A 310 -19.41 31.65 -0.21
C ALA A 310 -18.63 30.34 -0.47
N PRO A 311 -18.87 29.28 0.32
CA PRO A 311 -18.10 28.05 0.23
C PRO A 311 -18.30 27.41 -1.15
N VAL A 312 -17.20 27.22 -1.87
CA VAL A 312 -17.16 26.30 -3.00
C VAL A 312 -17.31 24.90 -2.41
N ALA A 313 -18.31 24.15 -2.87
CA ALA A 313 -18.57 22.79 -2.45
C ALA A 313 -17.27 21.96 -2.51
N GLN A 314 -16.84 21.43 -1.37
CA GLN A 314 -15.72 20.49 -1.32
C GLN A 314 -16.12 19.22 -2.09
N LYS A 315 -15.30 18.85 -3.07
CA LYS A 315 -15.46 17.61 -3.83
C LYS A 315 -15.24 16.44 -2.85
N PRO A 316 -16.14 15.43 -2.79
CA PRO A 316 -16.01 14.33 -1.85
C PRO A 316 -14.68 13.58 -2.05
N GLU A 317 -14.02 13.28 -0.93
CA GLU A 317 -12.84 12.43 -0.86
C GLU A 317 -13.28 10.97 -1.14
N PHE A 318 -12.61 10.27 -2.05
CA PHE A 318 -13.03 8.96 -2.56
C PHE A 318 -12.21 7.82 -1.93
N ASP A 319 -12.86 6.93 -1.19
CA ASP A 319 -12.23 5.91 -0.33
C ASP A 319 -11.82 4.61 -1.06
N MET A 320 -12.19 4.44 -2.34
CA MET A 320 -11.66 3.43 -3.27
C MET A 320 -12.18 3.72 -4.70
N ALA A 321 -11.33 3.51 -5.70
CA ALA A 321 -11.68 3.55 -7.12
C ALA A 321 -11.45 2.18 -7.75
N GLY A 322 -12.47 1.67 -8.44
CA GLY A 322 -12.41 0.50 -9.32
C GLY A 322 -12.88 0.85 -10.72
N SER A 323 -13.07 -0.17 -11.54
CA SER A 323 -13.62 -0.06 -12.89
C SER A 323 -14.90 -0.87 -13.01
N GLY A 324 -15.71 -0.50 -13.99
CA GLY A 324 -16.88 -1.26 -14.40
C GLY A 324 -17.12 -1.04 -15.88
N PHE A 325 -18.04 -1.80 -16.45
CA PHE A 325 -18.39 -1.64 -17.85
C PHE A 325 -19.88 -1.85 -18.07
N VAL A 326 -20.41 -1.16 -19.09
CA VAL A 326 -21.81 -1.22 -19.45
C VAL A 326 -22.15 -2.61 -20.01
N VAL A 327 -23.22 -3.21 -19.51
CA VAL A 327 -23.72 -4.54 -19.92
C VAL A 327 -25.13 -4.49 -20.48
N SER A 328 -25.85 -3.37 -20.36
CA SER A 328 -27.21 -3.22 -20.87
C SER A 328 -27.54 -1.79 -21.32
N ASP A 329 -28.44 -1.66 -22.29
CA ASP A 329 -28.90 -0.37 -22.83
C ASP A 329 -29.65 0.48 -21.80
N ASP A 330 -30.28 -0.18 -20.82
CA ASP A 330 -31.01 0.51 -19.76
C ASP A 330 -30.12 0.98 -18.61
N GLY A 331 -28.79 0.85 -18.73
CA GLY A 331 -27.81 1.47 -17.81
C GLY A 331 -27.35 0.57 -16.67
N TRP A 332 -27.35 -0.75 -16.85
CA TRP A 332 -26.64 -1.65 -15.94
C TRP A 332 -25.16 -1.73 -16.30
N LEU A 333 -24.35 -1.72 -15.26
CA LEU A 333 -22.91 -1.94 -15.32
C LEU A 333 -22.53 -3.14 -14.46
N LEU A 334 -21.51 -3.86 -14.91
CA LEU A 334 -20.88 -4.93 -14.14
C LEU A 334 -19.54 -4.43 -13.56
N THR A 335 -19.26 -4.80 -12.32
CA THR A 335 -18.01 -4.55 -11.60
C THR A 335 -17.75 -5.67 -10.59
N ASN A 336 -16.74 -5.55 -9.72
CA ASN A 336 -16.53 -6.51 -8.63
C ASN A 336 -17.33 -6.16 -7.38
N ALA A 337 -17.70 -7.19 -6.61
CA ALA A 337 -18.40 -7.00 -5.34
C ALA A 337 -17.55 -6.24 -4.32
N HIS A 338 -16.25 -6.57 -4.20
CA HIS A 338 -15.37 -5.90 -3.23
C HIS A 338 -15.18 -4.40 -3.49
N VAL A 339 -15.38 -3.94 -4.73
CA VAL A 339 -15.29 -2.52 -5.09
C VAL A 339 -16.44 -1.73 -4.47
N VAL A 340 -17.65 -2.30 -4.46
CA VAL A 340 -18.89 -1.59 -4.09
C VAL A 340 -19.51 -2.01 -2.75
N ARG A 341 -19.09 -3.14 -2.16
CA ARG A 341 -19.76 -3.76 -1.00
C ARG A 341 -19.81 -2.87 0.25
N ALA A 342 -18.77 -2.07 0.48
CA ALA A 342 -18.63 -1.24 1.68
C ALA A 342 -19.07 0.21 1.47
N CYS A 343 -19.71 0.53 0.34
CA CYS A 343 -20.01 1.91 -0.02
C CYS A 343 -21.38 2.34 0.51
N THR A 344 -21.45 3.53 1.10
CA THR A 344 -22.73 4.20 1.37
C THR A 344 -23.41 4.64 0.08
N SER A 345 -22.65 5.11 -0.90
CA SER A 345 -23.13 5.34 -2.27
C SER A 345 -22.06 4.98 -3.30
N VAL A 346 -22.51 4.60 -4.49
CA VAL A 346 -21.64 4.25 -5.62
C VAL A 346 -21.81 5.32 -6.69
N LEU A 347 -20.71 5.90 -7.15
CA LEU A 347 -20.70 6.79 -8.32
C LEU A 347 -20.11 6.06 -9.53
N VAL A 348 -20.68 6.32 -10.69
CA VAL A 348 -20.23 5.81 -11.99
C VAL A 348 -19.77 6.99 -12.84
N GLY A 349 -18.61 6.86 -13.48
CA GLY A 349 -18.04 7.93 -14.29
C GLY A 349 -17.60 9.11 -13.41
N GLU A 350 -18.01 10.32 -13.76
CA GLU A 350 -17.65 11.52 -13.01
C GLU A 350 -18.68 11.92 -11.95
N GLN A 351 -19.97 11.65 -12.17
CA GLN A 351 -21.05 12.28 -11.39
C GLN A 351 -22.36 11.47 -11.27
N GLN A 352 -22.48 10.27 -11.86
CA GLN A 352 -23.74 9.54 -11.81
C GLN A 352 -23.84 8.67 -10.56
N VAL A 353 -24.87 8.88 -9.75
CA VAL A 353 -25.14 8.07 -8.56
C VAL A 353 -25.87 6.81 -8.97
N ALA A 354 -25.39 5.66 -8.49
CA ALA A 354 -26.08 4.39 -8.67
C ALA A 354 -27.44 4.41 -7.96
N THR A 355 -28.50 4.04 -8.67
CA THR A 355 -29.86 3.91 -8.13
C THR A 355 -30.12 2.53 -7.53
N LYS A 356 -29.34 1.52 -7.92
CA LYS A 356 -29.44 0.16 -7.39
C LYS A 356 -28.10 -0.56 -7.48
N THR A 357 -27.79 -1.36 -6.47
CA THR A 357 -26.63 -2.26 -6.45
C THR A 357 -27.09 -3.67 -6.06
N ILE A 358 -26.62 -4.68 -6.78
CA ILE A 358 -26.88 -6.10 -6.50
C ILE A 358 -25.52 -6.80 -6.39
N LEU A 359 -25.30 -7.59 -5.34
CA LEU A 359 -24.01 -8.22 -5.06
C LEU A 359 -24.05 -9.74 -5.27
N ASP A 360 -22.95 -10.26 -5.79
CA ASP A 360 -22.53 -11.65 -5.77
C ASP A 360 -21.19 -11.74 -5.04
N THR A 361 -21.24 -11.92 -3.72
CA THR A 361 -20.02 -12.02 -2.92
C THR A 361 -19.21 -13.28 -3.21
N ASP A 362 -19.88 -14.35 -3.65
CA ASP A 362 -19.23 -15.65 -3.86
C ASP A 362 -18.35 -15.58 -5.10
N ASN A 363 -18.87 -15.03 -6.20
CA ASN A 363 -18.12 -14.86 -7.46
C ASN A 363 -17.38 -13.51 -7.54
N ASP A 364 -17.50 -12.65 -6.53
CA ASP A 364 -16.94 -11.29 -6.50
C ASP A 364 -17.42 -10.40 -7.67
N LEU A 365 -18.71 -10.44 -7.95
CA LEU A 365 -19.37 -9.63 -8.98
C LEU A 365 -20.40 -8.69 -8.35
N ALA A 366 -20.61 -7.52 -8.95
CA ALA A 366 -21.70 -6.63 -8.60
C ALA A 366 -22.31 -5.99 -9.84
N LEU A 367 -23.63 -5.85 -9.82
CA LEU A 367 -24.38 -5.06 -10.79
C LEU A 367 -24.69 -3.70 -10.17
N VAL A 368 -24.41 -2.65 -10.93
CA VAL A 368 -24.66 -1.27 -10.55
C VAL A 368 -25.58 -0.66 -11.60
N LYS A 369 -26.69 -0.07 -11.18
CA LYS A 369 -27.66 0.60 -12.05
C LYS A 369 -27.52 2.10 -11.96
N VAL A 370 -27.47 2.77 -13.10
CA VAL A 370 -27.61 4.22 -13.21
C VAL A 370 -28.81 4.59 -14.06
N ASP A 371 -29.27 5.82 -13.95
CA ASP A 371 -30.39 6.31 -14.77
C ASP A 371 -29.88 6.87 -16.11
N GLY A 372 -30.42 6.35 -17.21
CA GLY A 372 -30.01 6.70 -18.57
C GLY A 372 -28.83 5.87 -19.09
N ALA A 373 -28.49 6.09 -20.36
CA ALA A 373 -27.37 5.43 -21.01
C ALA A 373 -26.05 6.15 -20.67
N VAL A 374 -25.01 5.37 -20.34
CA VAL A 374 -23.66 5.87 -20.00
C VAL A 374 -22.57 5.36 -20.93
N GLY A 375 -22.96 4.57 -21.93
CA GLY A 375 -22.11 3.92 -22.93
C GLY A 375 -22.92 2.82 -23.62
N GLU A 376 -22.35 2.22 -24.65
CA GLU A 376 -22.97 1.08 -25.35
C GLU A 376 -22.68 -0.23 -24.59
N PRO A 377 -23.60 -1.20 -24.53
CA PRO A 377 -23.32 -2.48 -23.90
C PRO A 377 -22.13 -3.20 -24.54
N LEU A 378 -21.23 -3.74 -23.71
CA LEU A 378 -20.22 -4.65 -24.21
C LEU A 378 -20.80 -6.06 -24.37
N ALA A 379 -20.55 -6.66 -25.53
CA ALA A 379 -21.04 -8.00 -25.82
C ALA A 379 -20.30 -9.07 -24.99
N MET A 380 -21.08 -9.86 -24.25
CA MET A 380 -20.59 -10.91 -23.37
C MET A 380 -20.34 -12.20 -24.16
N SER A 381 -19.15 -12.79 -24.02
CA SER A 381 -18.88 -14.11 -24.58
C SER A 381 -19.62 -15.18 -23.78
N VAL A 382 -20.42 -15.99 -24.47
CA VAL A 382 -21.03 -17.21 -23.91
C VAL A 382 -20.21 -18.47 -24.21
N THR A 383 -19.07 -18.31 -24.88
CA THR A 383 -18.16 -19.39 -25.23
C THR A 383 -17.07 -19.54 -24.16
N LYS A 384 -16.54 -20.76 -24.01
CA LYS A 384 -15.45 -20.99 -23.06
C LYS A 384 -14.16 -20.31 -23.56
N PRO A 385 -13.49 -19.49 -22.73
CA PRO A 385 -12.17 -18.94 -23.06
C PRO A 385 -11.17 -20.05 -23.38
N ARG A 386 -10.22 -19.77 -24.27
CA ARG A 386 -9.18 -20.74 -24.66
C ARG A 386 -7.85 -20.42 -23.99
N LEU A 387 -7.11 -21.47 -23.64
CA LEU A 387 -5.75 -21.32 -23.15
C LEU A 387 -4.87 -20.65 -24.22
N GLY A 388 -4.09 -19.64 -23.81
CA GLY A 388 -3.21 -18.88 -24.67
C GLY A 388 -3.90 -17.78 -25.50
N GLU A 389 -5.21 -17.59 -25.35
CA GLU A 389 -5.97 -16.54 -26.03
C GLU A 389 -5.48 -15.14 -25.61
N ASP A 390 -5.19 -14.28 -26.59
CA ASP A 390 -4.81 -12.89 -26.37
C ASP A 390 -5.98 -12.11 -25.76
N VAL A 391 -5.69 -11.38 -24.69
CA VAL A 391 -6.68 -10.59 -23.95
C VAL A 391 -6.14 -9.22 -23.58
N LEU A 392 -7.06 -8.27 -23.47
CA LEU A 392 -6.85 -6.91 -23.02
C LEU A 392 -7.62 -6.72 -21.71
N ALA A 393 -6.94 -6.25 -20.67
CA ALA A 393 -7.56 -5.77 -19.45
C ALA A 393 -7.68 -4.24 -19.53
N LEU A 394 -8.90 -3.73 -19.33
CA LEU A 394 -9.19 -2.30 -19.40
C LEU A 394 -9.70 -1.78 -18.07
N GLY A 395 -9.22 -0.61 -17.64
CA GLY A 395 -9.67 0.01 -16.41
C GLY A 395 -9.05 1.37 -16.11
N TYR A 396 -9.44 1.96 -14.98
CA TYR A 396 -9.02 3.27 -14.50
C TYR A 396 -8.19 3.14 -13.21
N PRO A 397 -6.88 2.86 -13.31
CA PRO A 397 -6.00 2.82 -12.15
C PRO A 397 -5.84 4.21 -11.53
N LEU A 398 -6.09 4.33 -10.22
CA LEU A 398 -5.64 5.45 -9.37
C LEU A 398 -6.02 6.87 -9.83
N ARG A 399 -7.32 7.18 -10.03
CA ARG A 399 -7.81 8.54 -10.40
C ARG A 399 -7.45 9.67 -9.42
N SER A 400 -7.00 9.37 -8.20
CA SER A 400 -6.56 10.37 -7.22
C SER A 400 -5.08 10.77 -7.39
N ILE A 401 -4.30 10.10 -8.25
CA ILE A 401 -2.84 10.31 -8.38
C ILE A 401 -2.36 10.29 -9.86
N LEU A 402 -3.06 9.63 -10.79
CA LEU A 402 -2.68 9.53 -12.21
C LEU A 402 -3.73 10.14 -13.16
N ALA A 403 -3.39 10.17 -14.46
CA ALA A 403 -4.23 10.74 -15.52
C ALA A 403 -5.66 10.15 -15.52
N ASP A 404 -6.65 10.99 -15.84
CA ASP A 404 -8.08 10.64 -16.01
C ASP A 404 -8.37 9.65 -17.16
N SER A 405 -7.34 9.00 -17.72
CA SER A 405 -7.42 8.21 -18.93
C SER A 405 -7.47 6.70 -18.66
N LEU A 406 -8.28 6.01 -19.47
CA LEU A 406 -8.36 4.55 -19.51
C LEU A 406 -6.98 3.91 -19.72
N ASN A 407 -6.62 2.94 -18.89
CA ASN A 407 -5.46 2.09 -19.05
C ASN A 407 -5.85 0.79 -19.77
N VAL A 408 -4.95 0.32 -20.64
CA VAL A 408 -5.10 -0.93 -21.37
C VAL A 408 -3.82 -1.73 -21.24
N THR A 409 -3.93 -2.94 -20.70
CA THR A 409 -2.81 -3.88 -20.63
C THR A 409 -3.13 -5.12 -21.44
N ARG A 410 -2.13 -5.65 -22.14
CA ARG A 410 -2.25 -6.88 -22.93
C ARG A 410 -1.58 -8.04 -22.21
N GLY A 411 -2.20 -9.20 -22.33
CA GLY A 411 -1.61 -10.49 -21.99
C GLY A 411 -2.36 -11.62 -22.67
N ASN A 412 -2.33 -12.79 -22.06
CA ASN A 412 -3.07 -13.96 -22.51
C ASN A 412 -3.78 -14.66 -21.34
N VAL A 413 -4.71 -15.56 -21.67
CA VAL A 413 -5.25 -16.54 -20.71
C VAL A 413 -4.19 -17.60 -20.44
N SER A 414 -3.59 -17.57 -19.25
CA SER A 414 -2.51 -18.46 -18.84
C SER A 414 -3.00 -19.75 -18.17
N SER A 415 -4.21 -19.75 -17.61
CA SER A 415 -4.91 -20.92 -17.09
C SER A 415 -6.42 -20.72 -17.14
N LEU A 416 -7.17 -21.80 -17.31
CA LEU A 416 -8.64 -21.80 -17.25
C LEU A 416 -9.17 -21.98 -15.81
N LEU A 417 -8.26 -22.02 -14.84
CA LEU A 417 -8.54 -22.20 -13.42
C LEU A 417 -7.82 -21.13 -12.61
N GLY A 418 -8.44 -20.71 -11.51
CA GLY A 418 -7.85 -19.86 -10.48
C GLY A 418 -6.94 -20.60 -9.50
N LEU A 419 -6.58 -19.91 -8.42
CA LEU A 419 -5.83 -20.51 -7.31
C LEU A 419 -6.52 -21.76 -6.78
N ALA A 420 -5.73 -22.77 -6.40
CA ALA A 420 -6.23 -24.05 -5.88
C ALA A 420 -7.28 -24.74 -6.78
N ASN A 421 -7.17 -24.56 -8.11
CA ASN A 421 -8.11 -25.08 -9.11
C ASN A 421 -9.53 -24.50 -9.00
N ASP A 422 -9.67 -23.24 -8.55
CA ASP A 422 -10.97 -22.58 -8.49
C ASP A 422 -11.52 -22.36 -9.91
N GLU A 423 -12.57 -23.11 -10.25
CA GLU A 423 -13.19 -23.09 -11.57
C GLU A 423 -13.94 -21.78 -11.88
N ARG A 424 -14.08 -20.86 -10.93
CA ARG A 424 -14.76 -19.57 -11.15
C ARG A 424 -13.88 -18.53 -11.81
N TYR A 425 -12.56 -18.74 -11.81
CA TYR A 425 -11.57 -17.77 -12.24
C TYR A 425 -10.73 -18.29 -13.42
N LEU A 426 -10.26 -17.36 -14.24
CA LEU A 426 -9.18 -17.54 -15.20
C LEU A 426 -7.90 -16.97 -14.60
N GLN A 427 -6.76 -17.57 -14.90
CA GLN A 427 -5.47 -16.92 -14.72
C GLN A 427 -5.08 -16.19 -16.01
N ILE A 428 -4.62 -14.96 -15.88
CA ILE A 428 -4.17 -14.13 -17.00
C ILE A 428 -2.76 -13.59 -16.73
N SER A 429 -2.01 -13.39 -17.80
CA SER A 429 -0.69 -12.74 -17.75
C SER A 429 -0.74 -11.23 -17.93
N ALA A 430 -1.89 -10.68 -18.33
CA ALA A 430 -2.07 -9.25 -18.49
C ALA A 430 -1.81 -8.53 -17.15
N PRO A 431 -0.92 -7.53 -17.08
CA PRO A 431 -0.67 -6.79 -15.85
C PRO A 431 -1.94 -6.12 -15.32
N VAL A 432 -2.27 -6.34 -14.05
CA VAL A 432 -3.44 -5.74 -13.36
C VAL A 432 -2.94 -4.91 -12.19
N GLN A 433 -3.51 -3.71 -12.00
CA GLN A 433 -3.16 -2.78 -10.91
C GLN A 433 -4.43 -2.37 -10.16
N PRO A 434 -4.32 -1.86 -8.91
CA PRO A 434 -5.46 -1.27 -8.20
C PRO A 434 -6.19 -0.23 -9.06
N GLY A 435 -7.50 -0.43 -9.23
CA GLY A 435 -8.38 0.35 -10.10
C GLY A 435 -8.81 -0.37 -11.39
N ASN A 436 -8.10 -1.41 -11.84
CA ASN A 436 -8.57 -2.29 -12.91
C ASN A 436 -9.61 -3.32 -12.42
N SER A 437 -9.72 -3.54 -11.10
CA SER A 437 -10.74 -4.42 -10.51
C SER A 437 -12.14 -4.02 -10.96
N GLY A 438 -12.86 -4.99 -11.52
CA GLY A 438 -14.21 -4.84 -12.05
C GLY A 438 -14.26 -4.39 -13.50
N GLY A 439 -13.12 -4.03 -14.10
CA GLY A 439 -13.02 -3.73 -15.54
C GLY A 439 -13.14 -4.98 -16.41
N PRO A 440 -13.48 -4.82 -17.70
CA PRO A 440 -13.64 -5.95 -18.60
C PRO A 440 -12.28 -6.52 -18.99
N LEU A 441 -12.23 -7.84 -19.08
CA LEU A 441 -11.22 -8.58 -19.83
C LEU A 441 -11.80 -8.91 -21.20
N VAL A 442 -11.26 -8.33 -22.27
CA VAL A 442 -11.76 -8.52 -23.63
C VAL A 442 -10.74 -9.25 -24.50
N ASP A 443 -11.20 -9.98 -25.51
CA ASP A 443 -10.31 -10.45 -26.57
C ASP A 443 -10.13 -9.41 -27.68
N LEU A 444 -9.33 -9.75 -28.70
CA LEU A 444 -9.06 -8.85 -29.82
C LEU A 444 -10.25 -8.63 -30.76
N ALA A 445 -11.39 -9.28 -30.54
CA ALA A 445 -12.65 -8.94 -31.22
C ALA A 445 -13.55 -8.02 -30.36
N GLY A 446 -13.05 -7.52 -29.22
CA GLY A 446 -13.78 -6.64 -28.31
C GLY A 446 -14.82 -7.38 -27.45
N ARG A 447 -14.79 -8.72 -27.44
CA ARG A 447 -15.78 -9.53 -26.71
C ARG A 447 -15.34 -9.67 -25.27
N VAL A 448 -16.27 -9.52 -24.31
CA VAL A 448 -15.95 -9.70 -22.89
C VAL A 448 -15.78 -11.19 -22.59
N VAL A 449 -14.55 -11.57 -22.27
CA VAL A 449 -14.15 -12.95 -21.94
C VAL A 449 -13.82 -13.12 -20.45
N GLY A 450 -14.04 -12.09 -19.63
CA GLY A 450 -13.97 -12.15 -18.18
C GLY A 450 -14.11 -10.79 -17.51
N VAL A 451 -14.11 -10.78 -16.18
CA VAL A 451 -14.10 -9.56 -15.35
C VAL A 451 -12.84 -9.55 -14.50
N VAL A 452 -11.97 -8.57 -14.70
CA VAL A 452 -10.68 -8.48 -13.98
C VAL A 452 -10.94 -8.39 -12.49
N THR A 453 -10.23 -9.19 -11.69
CA THR A 453 -10.30 -9.15 -10.22
C THR A 453 -8.89 -9.11 -9.62
N ALA A 454 -8.69 -8.30 -8.58
CA ALA A 454 -7.41 -8.19 -7.89
C ALA A 454 -7.10 -9.38 -6.96
N LYS A 455 -7.77 -10.53 -7.10
CA LYS A 455 -7.60 -11.67 -6.20
C LYS A 455 -6.32 -12.45 -6.48
N LEU A 456 -5.19 -11.92 -6.01
CA LEU A 456 -4.06 -12.69 -5.52
C LEU A 456 -3.60 -12.00 -4.25
N ASN A 457 -3.79 -12.62 -3.08
CA ASN A 457 -3.06 -12.17 -1.90
C ASN A 457 -1.62 -12.66 -2.08
N ALA A 458 -0.81 -11.85 -2.78
CA ALA A 458 0.59 -12.17 -3.09
C ALA A 458 1.37 -12.46 -1.81
N VAL A 459 1.00 -11.84 -0.68
CA VAL A 459 1.54 -12.13 0.65
C VAL A 459 1.17 -13.56 1.08
N ALA A 460 -0.10 -13.95 1.04
CA ALA A 460 -0.54 -15.30 1.43
C ALA A 460 0.02 -16.42 0.52
N VAL A 461 0.26 -16.14 -0.76
CA VAL A 461 0.91 -17.09 -1.68
C VAL A 461 2.42 -17.14 -1.43
N ALA A 462 3.07 -16.00 -1.23
CA ALA A 462 4.48 -15.94 -0.85
C ALA A 462 4.76 -16.64 0.50
N ASP A 463 3.85 -16.52 1.47
CA ASP A 463 3.93 -17.19 2.76
C ASP A 463 3.79 -18.72 2.63
N ALA A 464 3.12 -19.21 1.58
CA ALA A 464 2.89 -20.64 1.34
C ALA A 464 3.93 -21.29 0.42
N THR A 465 4.46 -20.56 -0.58
CA THR A 465 5.35 -21.11 -1.61
C THR A 465 6.80 -20.62 -1.52
N GLY A 466 7.06 -19.53 -0.79
CA GLY A 466 8.38 -18.90 -0.71
C GLY A 466 8.82 -18.17 -2.00
N ASP A 467 7.91 -17.99 -2.96
CA ASP A 467 8.12 -17.31 -4.23
C ASP A 467 6.92 -16.39 -4.52
N ILE A 468 7.18 -15.19 -5.06
CA ILE A 468 6.12 -14.22 -5.40
C ILE A 468 5.79 -14.39 -6.88
N PRO A 469 4.61 -14.95 -7.22
CA PRO A 469 4.32 -15.28 -8.59
C PRO A 469 4.25 -14.00 -9.44
N GLN A 470 5.23 -13.83 -10.33
CA GLN A 470 5.23 -12.74 -11.30
C GLN A 470 4.22 -13.04 -12.41
N SER A 471 3.46 -12.03 -12.85
CA SER A 471 2.49 -12.14 -13.96
C SER A 471 1.35 -13.15 -13.73
N ILE A 472 0.95 -13.39 -12.48
CA ILE A 472 -0.24 -14.17 -12.16
C ILE A 472 -1.35 -13.21 -11.72
N ASN A 473 -2.27 -12.90 -12.63
CA ASN A 473 -3.47 -12.13 -12.34
C ASN A 473 -4.70 -12.99 -12.59
N PHE A 474 -5.86 -12.55 -12.10
CA PHE A 474 -7.09 -13.32 -12.21
C PHE A 474 -8.24 -12.50 -12.79
N ALA A 475 -9.15 -13.21 -13.47
CA ALA A 475 -10.41 -12.66 -13.93
C ALA A 475 -11.54 -13.65 -13.59
N VAL A 476 -12.69 -13.15 -13.17
CA VAL A 476 -13.91 -13.95 -13.07
C VAL A 476 -14.30 -14.41 -14.47
N ARG A 477 -14.66 -15.69 -14.62
CA ARG A 477 -15.02 -16.27 -15.90
C ARG A 477 -16.33 -15.68 -16.46
N PRO A 478 -16.49 -15.66 -17.80
CA PRO A 478 -17.63 -15.01 -18.42
C PRO A 478 -18.93 -15.78 -18.20
N ASP A 479 -18.90 -17.10 -17.99
CA ASP A 479 -20.09 -17.89 -17.64
C ASP A 479 -20.65 -17.54 -16.26
N ALA A 480 -19.78 -17.26 -15.28
CA ALA A 480 -20.23 -16.77 -13.97
C ALA A 480 -20.87 -15.38 -14.07
N ALA A 481 -20.31 -14.49 -14.91
CA ALA A 481 -20.87 -13.17 -15.18
C ALA A 481 -22.22 -13.25 -15.92
N VAL A 482 -22.33 -14.08 -16.96
CA VAL A 482 -23.57 -14.32 -17.69
C VAL A 482 -24.65 -14.91 -16.79
N ALA A 483 -24.32 -15.93 -15.99
CA ALA A 483 -25.27 -16.50 -15.02
C ALA A 483 -25.72 -15.46 -13.97
N PHE A 484 -24.88 -14.48 -13.64
CA PHE A 484 -25.25 -13.36 -12.78
C PHE A 484 -26.22 -12.39 -13.43
N LEU A 485 -26.03 -12.08 -14.72
CA LEU A 485 -26.95 -11.26 -15.48
C LEU A 485 -28.31 -11.95 -15.61
N ASP A 486 -28.31 -13.22 -16.01
CA ASP A 486 -29.52 -14.05 -16.19
C ASP A 486 -30.35 -14.12 -14.90
N ARG A 487 -29.72 -14.47 -13.77
CA ARG A 487 -30.46 -14.65 -12.51
C ARG A 487 -31.05 -13.36 -11.95
N ASN A 488 -30.55 -12.19 -12.40
CA ASN A 488 -31.11 -10.88 -12.04
C ASN A 488 -31.98 -10.28 -13.14
N ALA A 489 -32.25 -11.03 -14.21
CA ALA A 489 -33.02 -10.60 -15.37
C ALA A 489 -32.50 -9.29 -15.99
N VAL A 490 -31.17 -9.11 -16.04
CA VAL A 490 -30.53 -8.01 -16.76
C VAL A 490 -30.32 -8.45 -18.20
N ALA A 491 -30.91 -7.71 -19.15
CA ALA A 491 -30.67 -7.94 -20.57
C ALA A 491 -29.23 -7.57 -20.94
N TYR A 492 -28.59 -8.38 -21.78
CA TYR A 492 -27.22 -8.15 -22.22
C TYR A 492 -27.03 -8.64 -23.65
N GLU A 493 -26.01 -8.10 -24.34
CA GLU A 493 -25.66 -8.55 -25.68
C GLU A 493 -24.75 -9.78 -25.64
N THR A 494 -25.03 -10.76 -26.49
CA THR A 494 -24.17 -11.94 -26.66
C THR A 494 -23.20 -11.72 -27.82
N ALA A 495 -21.92 -11.95 -27.57
CA ALA A 495 -20.88 -11.75 -28.57
C ALA A 495 -20.93 -12.78 -29.71
N ASP A 496 -20.73 -12.32 -30.95
CA ASP A 496 -20.58 -13.19 -32.11
C ASP A 496 -19.18 -13.83 -32.12
N ALA A 497 -19.15 -15.15 -31.99
CA ALA A 497 -17.90 -15.93 -31.96
C ALA A 497 -17.13 -15.88 -33.29
N SER A 498 -17.78 -15.49 -34.39
CA SER A 498 -17.21 -15.45 -35.74
C SER A 498 -16.52 -14.14 -36.12
N LEU A 499 -16.62 -13.11 -35.28
CA LEU A 499 -15.95 -11.83 -35.51
C LEU A 499 -14.43 -12.01 -35.63
N PRO A 500 -13.79 -11.33 -36.60
CA PRO A 500 -12.35 -11.39 -36.76
C PRO A 500 -11.64 -10.77 -35.55
N LEU A 501 -10.46 -11.29 -35.22
CA LEU A 501 -9.57 -10.68 -34.24
C LEU A 501 -8.91 -9.46 -34.89
N GLU A 502 -9.02 -8.30 -34.23
CA GLU A 502 -8.48 -7.03 -34.71
C GLU A 502 -7.12 -6.69 -34.07
N SER A 503 -6.58 -5.52 -34.41
CA SER A 503 -5.39 -5.01 -33.75
C SER A 503 -5.72 -4.53 -32.33
N VAL A 504 -4.71 -4.46 -31.45
CA VAL A 504 -4.89 -3.98 -30.06
C VAL A 504 -5.53 -2.57 -30.02
N PRO A 505 -5.06 -1.58 -30.80
CA PRO A 505 -5.72 -0.28 -30.85
C PRO A 505 -7.18 -0.31 -31.31
N ASP A 506 -7.52 -1.15 -32.30
CA ASP A 506 -8.87 -1.20 -32.85
C ASP A 506 -9.84 -1.88 -31.86
N ALA A 507 -9.44 -3.02 -31.29
CA ALA A 507 -10.18 -3.68 -30.22
C ALA A 507 -10.38 -2.78 -28.99
N THR A 508 -9.36 -1.98 -28.64
CA THR A 508 -9.46 -0.96 -27.58
C THR A 508 -10.48 0.12 -27.94
N ALA A 509 -10.40 0.65 -29.16
CA ALA A 509 -11.28 1.71 -29.63
C ALA A 509 -12.75 1.27 -29.64
N ALA A 510 -13.03 -0.01 -29.90
CA ALA A 510 -14.37 -0.57 -29.90
C ALA A 510 -15.03 -0.63 -28.52
N VAL A 511 -14.25 -0.73 -27.43
CA VAL A 511 -14.79 -0.98 -26.09
C VAL A 511 -14.57 0.16 -25.09
N LYS A 512 -13.60 1.04 -25.34
CA LYS A 512 -13.12 2.03 -24.36
C LYS A 512 -14.20 2.96 -23.78
N ASP A 513 -15.21 3.32 -24.57
CA ASP A 513 -16.22 4.31 -24.18
C ASP A 513 -17.32 3.71 -23.30
N SER A 514 -17.33 2.38 -23.17
CA SER A 514 -18.22 1.60 -22.32
C SER A 514 -17.57 1.17 -21.01
N VAL A 515 -16.28 1.48 -20.82
CA VAL A 515 -15.56 1.23 -19.56
C VAL A 515 -15.57 2.51 -18.75
N LEU A 516 -16.01 2.43 -17.50
CA LEU A 516 -16.25 3.58 -16.64
C LEU A 516 -15.61 3.36 -15.26
N PRO A 517 -15.09 4.41 -14.62
CA PRO A 517 -14.65 4.32 -13.24
C PRO A 517 -15.85 4.12 -12.30
N ILE A 518 -15.66 3.27 -11.30
CA ILE A 518 -16.61 3.01 -10.21
C ILE A 518 -16.00 3.54 -8.93
N ILE A 519 -16.71 4.46 -8.28
CA ILE A 519 -16.20 5.21 -7.14
C ILE A 519 -17.06 4.92 -5.91
N CYS A 520 -16.41 4.44 -4.87
CA CYS A 520 -17.02 4.15 -3.58
C CYS A 520 -17.03 5.41 -2.72
N VAL A 521 -18.20 5.81 -2.20
CA VAL A 521 -18.35 6.98 -1.33
C VAL A 521 -18.89 6.55 0.03
N GLY A 522 -18.28 7.08 1.10
CA GLY A 522 -18.73 6.93 2.49
C GLY A 522 -18.54 5.52 3.01
N ARG A 523 -17.32 5.21 3.45
CA ARG A 523 -17.05 3.98 4.21
C ARG A 523 -17.24 4.13 5.70
#